data_AF-W9WCR8-F1
#
_entry.id   AF-W9WCR8-F1
#
_cell.length_a   1.000
_cell.length_b   1.000
_cell.length_c   1.000
_cell.angle_alpha   90.00
_cell.angle_beta   90.00
_cell.angle_gamma   90.00
#
_symmetry.space_group_name_H-M   'P 1'
#
loop_
_entity.id
_entity.type
_entity.pdbx_description
1 polymer ?
#
loop_
_entity_poly.entity_id
_entity_poly.type
_entity_poly.pdbx_seq_one_letter_code
_entity_poly.pdbx_strand_id
1 'polypeptide(L)'
;MAAAGGAASIITQVQQTGPPINTLGEAAADEHITLDLRGTHFTLSRDELLTLPEFVLLSLFPNGLLPDGHMNSFHEGDVYPVDYDPASLQYMLNFFRDVAQSIPSTSPSPTTPPEHDPISIEPLQGSTKDMLQDRAGIIVLREDLDFYVIPPRADIEQPEMTEVKRAAGKSLLKQDGIFSGLKRSEEAGTTEQHLIEMLTAGGFNHDDAWGHRAGEPNKAVICSLALARLRTDIKGDLAGSNVVGMAQKLLLFWRKPARRCWWEGVELTDVEGVQGRLKVWIRRVWTLEMSVIGLR
;
A
#
# COMPACT_ATOMS: atom_id res chain seq x y z
N MET A 1 -13.52 -51.72 -17.43
CA MET A 1 -13.02 -50.94 -18.57
C MET A 1 -12.38 -49.68 -18.02
N ALA A 2 -11.05 -49.59 -18.18
CA ALA A 2 -10.13 -48.46 -18.01
C ALA A 2 -10.28 -47.48 -16.81
N ALA A 3 -9.23 -47.47 -15.99
CA ALA A 3 -8.95 -46.48 -14.95
C ALA A 3 -8.38 -45.17 -15.53
N ALA A 4 -8.55 -44.07 -14.80
CA ALA A 4 -7.55 -43.03 -14.66
C ALA A 4 -7.74 -42.34 -13.30
N GLY A 5 -6.83 -42.62 -12.37
CA GLY A 5 -6.73 -41.93 -11.09
C GLY A 5 -6.21 -40.51 -11.30
N GLY A 6 -6.93 -39.53 -10.74
CA GLY A 6 -6.45 -38.17 -10.55
C GLY A 6 -6.02 -38.00 -9.10
N ALA A 7 -4.78 -37.56 -8.89
CA ALA A 7 -4.17 -37.33 -7.59
C ALA A 7 -5.07 -36.48 -6.67
N ALA A 8 -5.18 -36.89 -5.40
CA ALA A 8 -5.72 -36.05 -4.35
C ALA A 8 -4.84 -34.79 -4.23
N SER A 9 -5.30 -33.69 -4.82
CA SER A 9 -4.65 -32.40 -4.69
C SER A 9 -4.84 -31.90 -3.26
N ILE A 10 -3.75 -31.81 -2.50
CA ILE A 10 -3.67 -31.23 -1.15
C ILE A 10 -3.78 -29.68 -1.19
N ILE A 11 -3.95 -29.09 -2.37
CA ILE A 11 -4.09 -27.64 -2.53
C ILE A 11 -5.56 -27.28 -2.43
N THR A 12 -5.99 -26.85 -1.25
CA THR A 12 -7.23 -26.09 -1.09
C THR A 12 -7.02 -24.70 -1.69
N GLN A 13 -7.55 -24.47 -2.90
CA GLN A 13 -7.74 -23.11 -3.38
C GLN A 13 -8.79 -22.43 -2.49
N VAL A 14 -8.34 -21.50 -1.65
CA VAL A 14 -9.26 -20.55 -1.02
C VAL A 14 -9.52 -19.46 -2.05
N GLN A 15 -10.69 -19.54 -2.69
CA GLN A 15 -11.20 -18.43 -3.47
C GLN A 15 -11.61 -17.33 -2.48
N GLN A 16 -10.87 -16.21 -2.45
CA GLN A 16 -11.32 -15.01 -1.73
C GLN A 16 -12.53 -14.42 -2.46
N THR A 17 -13.71 -14.99 -2.23
CA THR A 17 -14.99 -14.32 -2.49
C THR A 17 -15.43 -13.65 -1.20
N GLY A 18 -14.77 -12.55 -0.84
CA GLY A 18 -15.32 -11.60 0.13
C GLY A 18 -16.48 -10.82 -0.53
N PRO A 19 -17.55 -10.47 0.21
CA PRO A 19 -18.61 -9.64 -0.32
C PRO A 19 -18.07 -8.28 -0.77
N PRO A 20 -18.65 -7.65 -1.81
CA PRO A 20 -18.24 -6.33 -2.24
C PRO A 20 -18.48 -5.29 -1.12
N ILE A 21 -17.45 -4.53 -0.77
CA ILE A 21 -17.52 -3.37 0.15
C ILE A 21 -18.28 -2.24 -0.55
N ASN A 22 -19.61 -2.37 -0.67
CA ASN A 22 -20.47 -1.39 -1.31
C ASN A 22 -21.79 -1.25 -0.54
N THR A 23 -21.72 -1.03 0.78
CA THR A 23 -22.89 -0.71 1.61
C THR A 23 -22.52 0.23 2.77
N LEU A 24 -21.73 1.28 2.51
CA LEU A 24 -21.69 2.44 3.41
C LEU A 24 -22.81 3.43 3.01
N GLY A 25 -24.07 3.03 3.16
CA GLY A 25 -25.24 3.90 2.92
C GLY A 25 -25.92 4.29 4.24
N GLU A 26 -25.98 5.59 4.52
CA GLU A 26 -26.85 6.25 5.53
C GLU A 26 -26.64 5.86 7.02
N ALA A 27 -25.48 6.21 7.58
CA ALA A 27 -25.30 6.35 9.05
C ALA A 27 -24.64 7.71 9.34
N ALA A 28 -24.93 8.29 10.51
CA ALA A 28 -24.61 9.68 10.87
C ALA A 28 -23.14 10.06 10.58
N ALA A 29 -22.94 11.28 10.09
CA ALA A 29 -21.64 11.78 9.62
C ALA A 29 -20.55 11.91 10.71
N ASP A 30 -20.89 11.76 11.99
CA ASP A 30 -19.99 11.94 13.14
C ASP A 30 -19.49 10.63 13.77
N GLU A 31 -19.61 9.49 13.07
CA GLU A 31 -19.16 8.21 13.62
C GLU A 31 -17.62 8.11 13.58
N HIS A 32 -17.02 8.03 14.77
CA HIS A 32 -15.60 7.84 14.99
C HIS A 32 -15.31 6.45 15.53
N ILE A 33 -14.29 5.78 14.99
CA ILE A 33 -13.76 4.53 15.54
C ILE A 33 -12.47 4.79 16.31
N THR A 34 -12.29 4.13 17.46
CA THR A 34 -11.03 4.18 18.20
C THR A 34 -10.30 2.84 18.11
N LEU A 35 -9.07 2.87 17.61
CA LEU A 35 -8.20 1.70 17.42
C LEU A 35 -7.01 1.77 18.38
N ASP A 36 -6.59 0.65 18.94
CA ASP A 36 -5.33 0.49 19.68
C ASP A 36 -4.33 -0.32 18.84
N LEU A 37 -3.31 0.37 18.33
CA LEU A 37 -2.23 -0.20 17.55
C LEU A 37 -0.99 -0.31 18.45
N ARG A 38 -0.81 -1.50 19.05
CA ARG A 38 0.37 -1.83 19.88
C ARG A 38 0.59 -0.84 21.04
N GLY A 39 -0.50 -0.37 21.66
CA GLY A 39 -0.51 0.60 22.76
C GLY A 39 -0.71 2.05 22.30
N THR A 40 -0.77 2.32 20.99
CA THR A 40 -0.99 3.66 20.43
C THR A 40 -2.43 3.80 19.96
N HIS A 41 -3.15 4.77 20.50
CA HIS A 41 -4.56 4.98 20.18
C HIS A 41 -4.73 5.90 18.97
N PHE A 42 -5.59 5.50 18.05
CA PHE A 42 -6.00 6.29 16.89
C PHE A 42 -7.51 6.44 16.87
N THR A 43 -8.00 7.65 16.68
CA THR A 43 -9.43 7.91 16.41
C THR A 43 -9.57 8.32 14.96
N LEU A 44 -10.32 7.55 14.18
CA LEU A 44 -10.54 7.76 12.75
C LEU A 44 -12.00 8.08 12.49
N SER A 45 -12.27 9.09 11.67
CA SER A 45 -13.62 9.32 11.15
C SER A 45 -13.96 8.34 10.03
N ARG A 46 -15.25 8.17 9.76
CA ARG A 46 -15.73 7.45 8.57
C ARG A 46 -15.09 7.94 7.27
N ASP A 47 -14.95 9.25 7.11
CA ASP A 47 -14.33 9.86 5.92
C ASP A 47 -12.87 9.45 5.78
N GLU A 48 -12.11 9.44 6.87
CA GLU A 48 -10.72 8.98 6.85
C GLU A 48 -10.64 7.50 6.46
N LEU A 49 -11.48 6.65 7.06
CA LEU A 49 -11.54 5.23 6.73
C LEU A 49 -11.84 4.99 5.24
N LEU A 50 -12.78 5.72 4.65
CA LEU A 50 -13.15 5.58 3.25
C LEU A 50 -12.04 6.00 2.27
N THR A 51 -11.09 6.81 2.73
CA THR A 51 -9.93 7.20 1.92
C THR A 51 -8.77 6.22 2.01
N LEU A 52 -8.69 5.42 3.09
CA LEU A 52 -7.57 4.52 3.31
C LEU A 52 -7.46 3.45 2.19
N PRO A 53 -6.23 3.03 1.85
CA PRO A 53 -6.01 1.93 0.91
C PRO A 53 -6.64 0.62 1.39
N GLU A 54 -7.11 -0.20 0.45
CA GLU A 54 -7.73 -1.50 0.70
C GLU A 54 -6.85 -2.40 1.56
N PHE A 55 -5.53 -2.46 1.30
CA PHE A 55 -4.65 -3.31 2.10
C PHE A 55 -4.57 -2.87 3.57
N VAL A 56 -4.71 -1.57 3.86
CA VAL A 56 -4.75 -1.06 5.24
C VAL A 56 -6.07 -1.45 5.87
N LEU A 57 -7.19 -1.23 5.18
CA LEU A 57 -8.51 -1.61 5.67
C LEU A 57 -8.60 -3.10 5.99
N LEU A 58 -8.04 -3.97 5.14
CA LEU A 58 -7.96 -5.41 5.40
C LEU A 58 -7.06 -5.77 6.59
N SER A 59 -6.06 -4.94 6.88
CA SER A 59 -5.17 -5.15 8.04
C SER A 59 -5.80 -4.66 9.34
N LEU A 60 -6.52 -3.53 9.29
CA LEU A 60 -7.25 -2.96 10.42
C LEU A 60 -8.51 -3.79 10.76
N PHE A 61 -9.16 -4.35 9.74
CA PHE A 61 -10.41 -5.08 9.85
C PHE A 61 -10.31 -6.45 9.14
N PRO A 62 -9.52 -7.40 9.68
CA PRO A 62 -9.26 -8.69 9.02
C PRO A 62 -10.51 -9.56 8.85
N ASN A 63 -11.55 -9.32 9.65
CA ASN A 63 -12.84 -10.01 9.57
C ASN A 63 -13.88 -9.23 8.73
N GLY A 64 -13.44 -8.25 7.94
CA GLY A 64 -14.30 -7.36 7.19
C GLY A 64 -14.63 -6.08 7.96
N LEU A 65 -14.98 -5.04 7.20
CA LEU A 65 -15.22 -3.71 7.73
C LEU A 65 -16.49 -3.61 8.58
N LEU A 66 -17.37 -4.61 8.58
CA LEU A 66 -18.56 -4.80 9.43
C LEU A 66 -19.21 -6.17 9.10
N PRO A 67 -19.69 -6.96 10.07
CA PRO A 67 -20.71 -7.98 9.81
C PRO A 67 -22.00 -7.28 9.37
N ASP A 68 -22.58 -7.71 8.25
CA ASP A 68 -23.82 -7.21 7.67
C ASP A 68 -24.85 -6.82 8.76
N GLY A 69 -25.07 -5.51 8.95
CA GLY A 69 -26.16 -4.99 9.78
C GLY A 69 -25.83 -4.43 11.18
N HIS A 70 -24.55 -4.31 11.57
CA HIS A 70 -24.18 -3.80 12.90
C HIS A 70 -23.18 -2.63 12.91
N MET A 71 -23.43 -1.54 12.17
CA MET A 71 -22.81 -0.24 12.58
C MET A 71 -23.27 0.16 13.99
N ASN A 72 -24.36 -0.42 14.48
CA ASN A 72 -24.79 -0.30 15.87
C ASN A 72 -24.00 -1.17 16.89
N SER A 73 -22.94 -1.89 16.49
CA SER A 73 -22.08 -2.63 17.43
C SER A 73 -20.71 -1.99 17.67
N PHE A 74 -20.37 -0.90 16.99
CA PHE A 74 -19.35 0.01 17.50
C PHE A 74 -19.99 0.76 18.67
N HIS A 75 -19.88 0.22 19.88
CA HIS A 75 -20.33 0.96 21.04
C HIS A 75 -19.46 2.20 21.17
N GLU A 76 -20.11 3.36 21.27
CA GLU A 76 -19.43 4.63 21.52
C GLU A 76 -18.53 4.49 22.75
N GLY A 77 -17.21 4.49 22.55
CA GLY A 77 -16.19 4.30 23.59
C GLY A 77 -15.38 2.99 23.53
N ASP A 78 -15.72 2.05 22.65
CA ASP A 78 -14.93 0.83 22.48
C ASP A 78 -13.59 1.12 21.78
N VAL A 79 -12.53 0.49 22.28
CA VAL A 79 -11.18 0.54 21.72
C VAL A 79 -10.84 -0.80 21.10
N TYR A 80 -10.59 -0.82 19.79
CA TYR A 80 -10.35 -2.06 19.04
C TYR A 80 -8.85 -2.32 18.90
N PRO A 81 -8.32 -3.40 19.50
CA PRO A 81 -6.92 -3.74 19.35
C PRO A 81 -6.63 -4.29 17.95
N VAL A 82 -5.57 -3.78 17.32
CA VAL A 82 -5.12 -4.17 15.99
C VAL A 82 -3.61 -4.41 15.98
N ASP A 83 -3.17 -5.54 15.44
CA ASP A 83 -1.75 -5.80 15.18
C ASP A 83 -1.31 -5.12 13.87
N TYR A 84 -1.20 -3.80 13.91
CA TYR A 84 -0.67 -2.98 12.82
C TYR A 84 0.39 -2.01 13.37
N ASP A 85 1.36 -1.63 12.53
CA ASP A 85 2.41 -0.70 12.92
C ASP A 85 1.84 0.74 13.07
N PRO A 86 1.83 1.32 14.29
CA PRO A 86 1.29 2.64 14.51
C PRO A 86 2.06 3.73 13.74
N ALA A 87 3.37 3.59 13.55
CA ALA A 87 4.17 4.57 12.82
C ALA A 87 3.81 4.59 11.33
N SER A 88 3.56 3.41 10.74
CA SER A 88 3.09 3.26 9.37
C SER A 88 1.73 3.95 9.16
N LEU A 89 0.77 3.71 10.07
CA LEU A 89 -0.56 4.33 9.96
C LEU A 89 -0.47 5.86 10.14
N GLN A 90 0.30 6.32 11.12
CA GLN A 90 0.49 7.76 11.35
C GLN A 90 1.12 8.47 10.15
N TYR A 91 2.16 7.87 9.54
CA TYR A 91 2.77 8.39 8.32
C TYR A 91 1.74 8.54 7.20
N MET A 92 0.91 7.52 7.00
CA MET A 92 -0.15 7.55 6.00
C MET A 92 -1.20 8.63 6.27
N LEU A 93 -1.74 8.69 7.48
CA LEU A 93 -2.78 9.66 7.83
C LEU A 93 -2.28 11.10 7.70
N ASN A 94 -1.04 11.37 8.12
CA ASN A 94 -0.44 12.69 7.98
C ASN A 94 -0.39 13.10 6.50
N PHE A 95 0.13 12.21 5.64
CA PHE A 95 0.21 12.47 4.21
C PHE A 95 -1.18 12.72 3.59
N PHE A 96 -2.16 11.88 3.92
CA PHE A 96 -3.52 12.01 3.40
C PHE A 96 -4.19 13.32 3.82
N ARG A 97 -4.04 13.71 5.09
CA ARG A 97 -4.56 14.98 5.63
C ARG A 97 -3.89 16.18 4.97
N ASP A 98 -2.57 16.14 4.77
CA ASP A 98 -1.82 17.21 4.11
C ASP A 98 -2.28 17.41 2.66
N VAL A 99 -2.47 16.30 1.92
CA VAL A 99 -3.00 16.37 0.56
C VAL A 99 -4.44 16.89 0.57
N ALA A 100 -5.30 16.44 1.50
CA ALA A 100 -6.69 16.89 1.60
C ALA A 100 -6.79 18.41 1.83
N GLN A 101 -5.95 18.97 2.70
CA GLN A 101 -5.91 20.41 2.98
C GLN A 101 -5.44 21.26 1.78
N SER A 102 -4.69 20.65 0.86
CA SER A 102 -4.20 21.34 -0.34
C SER A 102 -5.22 21.38 -1.50
N ILE A 103 -6.37 20.72 -1.37
CA ILE A 103 -7.42 20.72 -2.39
C ILE A 103 -8.19 22.05 -2.28
N PRO A 104 -8.27 22.86 -3.35
CA PRO A 104 -9.01 24.11 -3.34
C PRO A 104 -10.47 23.85 -2.94
N SER A 105 -10.92 24.47 -1.85
CA SER A 105 -12.34 24.46 -1.50
C SER A 105 -13.05 25.42 -2.44
N THR A 106 -13.80 24.92 -3.42
CA THR A 106 -14.75 25.74 -4.17
C THR A 106 -15.87 26.15 -3.22
N SER A 107 -15.70 27.28 -2.52
CA SER A 107 -16.86 27.93 -1.90
C SER A 107 -17.83 28.32 -3.01
N PRO A 108 -19.10 27.88 -2.99
CA PRO A 108 -20.07 28.36 -3.94
C PRO A 108 -20.21 29.87 -3.71
N SER A 109 -19.77 30.66 -4.68
CA SER A 109 -20.16 32.07 -4.74
C SER A 109 -21.69 32.11 -4.89
N PRO A 110 -22.44 32.91 -4.13
CA PRO A 110 -23.90 32.84 -4.03
C PRO A 110 -24.65 33.37 -5.28
N THR A 111 -24.06 33.32 -6.47
CA THR A 111 -24.57 34.02 -7.67
C THR A 111 -24.86 33.14 -8.89
N THR A 112 -24.85 31.81 -8.78
CA THR A 112 -25.28 30.92 -9.87
C THR A 112 -26.33 29.92 -9.39
N PRO A 113 -27.51 29.84 -10.02
CA PRO A 113 -28.54 28.90 -9.61
C PRO A 113 -28.12 27.45 -9.93
N PRO A 114 -28.57 26.45 -9.14
CA PRO A 114 -28.19 25.07 -9.34
C PRO A 114 -28.98 24.47 -10.52
N GLU A 115 -28.27 24.06 -11.58
CA GLU A 115 -28.82 23.10 -12.54
C GLU A 115 -28.74 21.70 -11.92
N HIS A 116 -29.91 21.16 -11.59
CA HIS A 116 -30.09 19.78 -11.19
C HIS A 116 -29.95 18.89 -12.44
N ASP A 117 -28.79 18.30 -12.65
CA ASP A 117 -28.67 17.15 -13.54
C ASP A 117 -28.57 15.84 -12.72
N PRO A 118 -29.40 14.83 -13.01
CA PRO A 118 -29.41 13.57 -12.27
C PRO A 118 -28.14 12.76 -12.56
N ILE A 119 -27.61 12.14 -11.50
CA ILE A 119 -26.42 11.30 -11.49
C ILE A 119 -26.63 10.10 -12.43
N SER A 120 -26.06 10.16 -13.64
CA SER A 120 -25.91 9.01 -14.53
C SER A 120 -24.59 8.30 -14.21
N ILE A 121 -24.68 7.07 -13.71
CA ILE A 121 -23.56 6.14 -13.60
C ILE A 121 -23.25 5.63 -15.02
N GLU A 122 -22.52 6.42 -15.81
CA GLU A 122 -21.99 5.97 -17.11
C GLU A 122 -20.53 5.50 -16.99
N PRO A 123 -20.13 4.48 -17.77
CA PRO A 123 -18.82 3.85 -17.66
C PRO A 123 -17.72 4.73 -18.29
N LEU A 124 -16.82 5.24 -17.45
CA LEU A 124 -15.39 5.48 -17.73
C LEU A 124 -15.02 6.08 -19.11
N GLN A 125 -15.69 7.15 -19.55
CA GLN A 125 -15.33 7.92 -20.75
C GLN A 125 -15.14 9.44 -20.51
N GLY A 126 -15.13 9.89 -19.26
CA GLY A 126 -14.73 11.25 -18.91
C GLY A 126 -13.21 11.45 -19.02
N SER A 127 -12.77 12.65 -19.39
CA SER A 127 -11.35 13.01 -19.37
C SER A 127 -10.81 12.80 -17.95
N THR A 128 -9.68 12.11 -17.79
CA THR A 128 -9.00 11.91 -16.50
C THR A 128 -8.74 13.23 -15.77
N LYS A 129 -8.64 14.32 -16.52
CA LYS A 129 -8.55 15.70 -16.02
C LYS A 129 -9.82 16.16 -15.32
N ASP A 130 -11.01 15.74 -15.75
CA ASP A 130 -12.29 16.10 -15.12
C ASP A 130 -12.50 15.33 -13.82
N MET A 131 -12.03 14.08 -13.74
CA MET A 131 -12.11 13.29 -12.50
C MET A 131 -11.23 13.83 -11.36
N LEU A 132 -10.19 14.62 -11.67
CA LEU A 132 -9.20 15.11 -10.71
C LEU A 132 -9.25 16.64 -10.52
N GLN A 133 -10.24 17.33 -11.09
CA GLN A 133 -10.36 18.79 -10.95
C GLN A 133 -10.54 19.24 -9.51
N ASP A 134 -11.29 18.47 -8.71
CA ASP A 134 -11.50 18.70 -7.27
C ASP A 134 -11.01 17.51 -6.41
N ARG A 135 -10.18 16.63 -6.98
CA ARG A 135 -9.73 15.40 -6.31
C ARG A 135 -8.22 15.24 -6.43
N ALA A 136 -7.62 14.63 -5.42
CA ALA A 136 -6.21 14.28 -5.45
C ALA A 136 -6.05 12.76 -5.52
N GLY A 137 -5.28 12.29 -6.51
CA GLY A 137 -4.77 10.92 -6.53
C GLY A 137 -3.54 10.79 -5.65
N ILE A 138 -3.46 9.72 -4.88
CA ILE A 138 -2.30 9.36 -4.07
C ILE A 138 -1.84 7.97 -4.53
N ILE A 139 -0.58 7.89 -4.95
CA ILE A 139 0.09 6.64 -5.26
C ILE A 139 0.58 6.04 -3.94
N VAL A 140 0.21 4.79 -3.68
CA VAL A 140 0.54 4.06 -2.46
C VAL A 140 1.37 2.85 -2.83
N LEU A 141 2.66 2.89 -2.49
CA LEU A 141 3.59 1.80 -2.73
C LEU A 141 3.96 1.15 -1.40
N ARG A 142 3.68 -0.15 -1.28
CA ARG A 142 4.03 -0.96 -0.11
C ARG A 142 5.01 -2.06 -0.50
N GLU A 143 5.99 -2.30 0.36
CA GLU A 143 6.85 -3.49 0.32
C GLU A 143 6.66 -4.33 1.58
N ASP A 144 6.44 -5.64 1.39
CA ASP A 144 6.65 -6.66 2.41
C ASP A 144 7.89 -7.48 2.03
N LEU A 145 8.91 -7.44 2.89
CA LEU A 145 10.19 -8.11 2.70
C LEU A 145 10.33 -9.20 3.76
N ASP A 146 10.05 -10.45 3.39
CA ASP A 146 10.35 -11.61 4.22
C ASP A 146 11.82 -12.01 3.99
N PHE A 147 12.61 -12.19 5.04
CA PHE A 147 14.00 -12.60 4.92
C PHE A 147 14.34 -13.88 5.68
N TYR A 148 15.13 -14.73 5.03
CA TYR A 148 15.53 -16.04 5.49
C TYR A 148 17.04 -16.08 5.58
N VAL A 149 17.53 -15.98 6.81
CA VAL A 149 18.97 -16.00 7.09
C VAL A 149 19.47 -17.43 7.11
N ILE A 150 20.48 -17.71 6.28
CA ILE A 150 21.16 -19.01 6.29
C ILE A 150 22.12 -19.05 7.48
N PRO A 151 22.11 -20.11 8.29
CA PRO A 151 23.05 -20.29 9.40
C PRO A 151 24.50 -20.08 8.95
N PRO A 152 25.27 -19.19 9.61
CA PRO A 152 26.68 -18.95 9.26
C PRO A 152 27.58 -20.16 9.60
N ARG A 153 27.14 -21.01 10.53
CA ARG A 153 27.79 -22.25 10.96
C ARG A 153 26.73 -23.33 11.26
N ALA A 154 27.11 -24.60 11.12
CA ALA A 154 26.18 -25.73 11.22
C ALA A 154 25.67 -25.97 12.66
N ASP A 155 26.47 -25.59 13.66
CA ASP A 155 26.26 -25.82 15.09
C ASP A 155 25.75 -24.58 15.82
N ILE A 156 25.10 -23.65 15.11
CA ILE A 156 24.53 -22.44 15.72
C ILE A 156 23.29 -22.78 16.55
N GLU A 157 23.27 -22.28 17.79
CA GLU A 157 22.13 -22.45 18.69
C GLU A 157 21.00 -21.46 18.38
N GLN A 158 19.76 -21.80 18.74
CA GLN A 158 18.60 -20.95 18.46
C GLN A 158 18.71 -19.50 18.99
N PRO A 159 19.18 -19.24 20.23
CA PRO A 159 19.32 -17.88 20.73
C PRO A 159 20.30 -17.04 19.90
N GLU A 160 21.42 -17.63 19.49
CA GLU A 160 22.41 -16.97 18.64
C GLU A 160 21.85 -16.72 17.24
N MET A 161 21.16 -17.70 16.66
CA MET A 161 20.50 -17.54 15.37
C MET A 161 19.46 -16.41 15.39
N THR A 162 18.79 -16.21 16.52
CA THR A 162 17.84 -15.10 16.71
C THR A 162 18.54 -13.74 16.69
N GLU A 163 19.71 -13.63 17.33
CA GLU A 163 20.52 -12.41 17.27
C GLU A 163 21.05 -12.15 15.85
N VAL A 164 21.51 -13.21 15.16
CA VAL A 164 21.97 -13.09 13.77
C VAL A 164 20.82 -12.61 12.85
N LYS A 165 19.59 -13.12 13.04
CA LYS A 165 18.41 -12.63 12.30
C LYS A 165 18.11 -11.16 12.60
N ARG A 166 18.21 -10.75 13.86
CA ARG A 166 18.02 -9.35 14.28
C ARG A 166 19.07 -8.44 13.63
N ALA A 167 20.34 -8.84 13.66
CA ALA A 167 21.44 -8.12 13.03
C ALA A 167 21.31 -8.04 11.50
N ALA A 168 20.88 -9.13 10.85
CA ALA A 168 20.58 -9.13 9.41
C ALA A 168 19.45 -8.15 9.07
N GLY A 169 18.37 -8.15 9.87
CA GLY A 169 17.27 -7.19 9.73
C GLY A 169 17.75 -5.74 9.81
N LYS A 170 18.58 -5.40 10.81
CA LYS A 170 19.21 -4.06 10.92
C LYS A 170 20.02 -3.69 9.68
N SER A 171 20.74 -4.64 9.08
CA SER A 171 21.50 -4.39 7.85
C SER A 171 20.58 -4.18 6.64
N LEU A 172 19.50 -4.95 6.52
CA LEU A 172 18.53 -4.83 5.41
C LEU A 172 17.69 -3.54 5.48
N LEU A 173 17.48 -2.99 6.68
CA LEU A 173 16.83 -1.69 6.85
C LEU A 173 17.62 -0.54 6.22
N LYS A 174 18.95 -0.67 6.07
CA LYS A 174 19.79 0.34 5.41
C LYS A 174 19.52 0.46 3.91
N GLN A 175 18.91 -0.55 3.29
CA GLN A 175 18.46 -0.48 1.90
C GLN A 175 17.14 0.29 1.85
N ASP A 176 17.23 1.62 1.84
CA ASP A 176 16.08 2.49 2.08
C ASP A 176 15.50 3.11 0.79
N GLY A 177 16.12 2.91 -0.37
CA GLY A 177 15.59 3.42 -1.63
C GLY A 177 14.36 2.65 -2.10
N ILE A 178 13.32 3.34 -2.58
CA ILE A 178 12.08 2.67 -3.04
C ILE A 178 12.33 1.75 -4.24
N PHE A 179 13.35 2.02 -5.05
CA PHE A 179 13.72 1.22 -6.22
C PHE A 179 14.90 0.28 -5.98
N SER A 180 15.47 0.23 -4.77
CA SER A 180 16.69 -0.55 -4.50
C SER A 180 16.50 -2.06 -4.65
N GLY A 181 15.28 -2.55 -4.45
CA GLY A 181 14.92 -3.98 -4.56
C GLY A 181 14.46 -4.42 -5.95
N LEU A 182 14.22 -3.50 -6.89
CA LEU A 182 13.98 -3.85 -8.29
C LEU A 182 15.32 -4.12 -8.94
N LYS A 183 15.43 -5.27 -9.63
CA LYS A 183 16.65 -5.61 -10.38
C LYS A 183 17.02 -4.45 -11.30
N ARG A 184 18.19 -3.88 -11.06
CA ARG A 184 18.94 -3.12 -12.07
C ARG A 184 19.45 -4.10 -13.12
N SER A 185 18.57 -4.61 -13.97
CA SER A 185 19.03 -5.19 -15.22
C SER A 185 19.59 -4.03 -16.06
N GLU A 186 20.82 -4.15 -16.56
CA GLU A 186 21.37 -3.20 -17.53
C GLU A 186 20.68 -3.30 -18.91
N GLU A 187 19.80 -4.30 -19.07
CA GLU A 187 18.98 -4.50 -20.25
C GLU A 187 17.89 -3.44 -20.35
N ALA A 188 17.95 -2.61 -21.39
CA ALA A 188 16.92 -1.62 -21.67
C ALA A 188 15.58 -2.29 -22.05
N GLY A 189 14.47 -1.70 -21.62
CA GLY A 189 13.13 -2.15 -21.98
C GLY A 189 12.52 -3.23 -21.08
N THR A 190 13.11 -3.51 -19.92
CA THR A 190 12.48 -4.42 -18.93
C THR A 190 11.17 -3.85 -18.37
N THR A 191 10.30 -4.73 -17.88
CA THR A 191 9.07 -4.33 -17.19
C THR A 191 9.36 -3.53 -15.92
N GLU A 192 10.47 -3.82 -15.24
CA GLU A 192 10.99 -3.08 -14.09
C GLU A 192 11.30 -1.63 -14.45
N GLN A 193 12.02 -1.41 -15.55
CA GLN A 193 12.36 -0.08 -16.03
C GLN A 193 11.09 0.73 -16.35
N HIS A 194 10.13 0.13 -17.07
CA HIS A 194 8.84 0.76 -17.34
C HIS A 194 8.03 1.07 -16.07
N LEU A 195 8.11 0.23 -15.03
CA LEU A 195 7.47 0.47 -13.74
C LEU A 195 8.10 1.67 -13.02
N ILE A 196 9.43 1.76 -13.00
CA ILE A 196 10.16 2.90 -12.43
C ILE A 196 9.78 4.19 -13.17
N GLU A 197 9.77 4.16 -14.50
CA GLU A 197 9.36 5.31 -15.33
C GLU A 197 7.90 5.71 -15.08
N MET A 198 7.00 4.75 -14.90
CA MET A 198 5.60 5.03 -14.59
C MET A 198 5.44 5.66 -13.20
N LEU A 199 6.12 5.13 -12.19
CA LEU A 199 6.06 5.65 -10.82
C LEU A 199 6.71 7.04 -10.69
N THR A 200 7.81 7.26 -11.42
CA THR A 200 8.47 8.56 -11.47
C THR A 200 7.65 9.59 -12.24
N ALA A 201 7.08 9.22 -13.39
CA ALA A 201 6.08 10.05 -14.08
C ALA A 201 4.89 10.40 -13.18
N GLY A 202 4.47 9.46 -12.34
CA GLY A 202 3.34 9.61 -11.44
C GLY A 202 3.58 10.53 -10.25
N GLY A 203 4.77 10.54 -9.64
CA GLY A 203 4.97 11.33 -8.42
C GLY A 203 6.28 11.12 -7.67
N PHE A 204 6.90 9.95 -7.83
CA PHE A 204 8.17 9.63 -7.16
C PHE A 204 9.39 10.20 -7.92
N ASN A 205 10.54 10.24 -7.26
CA ASN A 205 11.85 10.49 -7.86
C ASN A 205 12.72 9.22 -7.78
N HIS A 206 13.78 9.16 -8.59
CA HIS A 206 14.65 7.98 -8.68
C HIS A 206 15.42 7.69 -7.38
N ASP A 207 15.67 8.72 -6.58
CA ASP A 207 16.42 8.71 -5.33
C ASP A 207 15.52 8.75 -4.09
N ASP A 208 14.19 8.66 -4.27
CA ASP A 208 13.26 8.62 -3.15
C ASP A 208 13.52 7.41 -2.25
N ALA A 209 13.43 7.66 -0.95
CA ALA A 209 13.48 6.65 0.10
C ALA A 209 12.07 6.23 0.54
N TRP A 210 11.97 5.12 1.26
CA TRP A 210 10.73 4.73 1.90
C TRP A 210 10.34 5.76 2.96
N GLY A 211 9.12 6.29 2.89
CA GLY A 211 8.63 7.25 3.87
C GLY A 211 8.41 6.62 5.25
N HIS A 212 8.14 5.32 5.29
CA HIS A 212 8.20 4.48 6.48
C HIS A 212 8.81 3.12 6.13
N ARG A 213 9.76 2.64 6.93
CA ARG A 213 10.40 1.32 6.77
C ARG A 213 10.81 0.76 8.12
N ALA A 214 10.21 -0.35 8.53
CA ALA A 214 10.44 -0.92 9.85
C ALA A 214 10.40 -2.46 9.84
N GLY A 215 11.14 -3.07 10.76
CA GLY A 215 11.05 -4.50 11.02
C GLY A 215 9.83 -4.82 11.88
N GLU A 216 9.14 -5.91 11.55
CA GLU A 216 7.99 -6.37 12.34
C GLU A 216 8.45 -7.09 13.62
N PRO A 217 7.85 -6.78 14.79
CA PRO A 217 8.21 -7.42 16.05
C PRO A 217 8.04 -8.94 15.97
N ASN A 218 9.05 -9.68 16.45
CA ASN A 218 9.07 -11.15 16.48
C ASN A 218 8.94 -11.85 15.10
N LYS A 219 9.07 -11.10 14.00
CA LYS A 219 9.01 -11.62 12.63
C LYS A 219 10.30 -11.28 11.88
N ALA A 220 10.70 -12.13 10.94
CA ALA A 220 11.80 -11.84 10.01
C ALA A 220 11.25 -11.12 8.78
N VAL A 221 10.57 -9.99 9.02
CA VAL A 221 9.85 -9.23 8.00
C VAL A 221 10.18 -7.76 8.16
N ILE A 222 10.37 -7.06 7.05
CA ILE A 222 10.43 -5.60 6.98
C ILE A 222 9.23 -5.12 6.15
N CYS A 223 8.43 -4.23 6.74
CA CYS A 223 7.33 -3.55 6.07
C CYS A 223 7.76 -2.14 5.70
N SER A 224 7.48 -1.73 4.46
CA SER A 224 7.78 -0.38 3.99
C SER A 224 6.61 0.24 3.26
N LEU A 225 6.50 1.56 3.33
CA LEU A 225 5.44 2.35 2.75
C LEU A 225 6.00 3.65 2.19
N ALA A 226 5.66 3.95 0.94
CA ALA A 226 5.97 5.20 0.26
C ALA A 226 4.70 5.76 -0.38
N LEU A 227 4.55 7.08 -0.32
CA LEU A 227 3.35 7.80 -0.76
C LEU A 227 3.79 8.95 -1.65
N ALA A 228 3.07 9.15 -2.76
CA ALA A 228 3.28 10.30 -3.62
C ALA A 228 1.94 10.85 -4.12
N ARG A 229 1.83 12.18 -4.18
CA ARG A 229 0.69 12.82 -4.85
C ARG A 229 0.85 12.62 -6.36
N LEU A 230 -0.22 12.16 -7.01
CA LEU A 230 -0.24 11.98 -8.45
C LEU A 230 -0.08 13.33 -9.15
N ARG A 231 0.99 13.49 -9.93
CA ARG A 231 1.25 14.63 -10.80
C ARG A 231 0.41 14.50 -12.06
N THR A 232 -0.51 15.45 -12.29
CA THR A 232 -1.34 15.50 -13.50
C THR A 232 -1.07 16.75 -14.35
N ASP A 233 -0.26 17.67 -13.86
CA ASP A 233 0.01 18.99 -14.40
C ASP A 233 1.30 19.03 -15.24
N ILE A 234 1.58 18.01 -16.05
CA ILE A 234 2.65 18.13 -17.04
C ILE A 234 2.11 18.94 -18.22
N LYS A 235 2.29 20.26 -18.16
CA LYS A 235 2.03 21.19 -19.27
C LYS A 235 2.64 20.60 -20.55
N GLY A 236 1.80 20.48 -21.58
CA GLY A 236 2.13 19.84 -22.84
C GLY A 236 3.33 20.46 -23.54
N ASP A 237 4.48 19.84 -23.37
CA ASP A 237 5.49 19.72 -24.41
C ASP A 237 5.31 18.38 -25.10
N LEU A 238 5.68 18.27 -26.38
CA LEU A 238 5.47 17.08 -27.23
C LEU A 238 6.11 15.79 -26.66
N ALA A 239 7.09 15.90 -25.76
CA ALA A 239 7.65 14.79 -24.99
C ALA A 239 6.82 14.40 -23.74
N GLY A 240 5.99 15.30 -23.22
CA GLY A 240 5.10 15.13 -22.07
C GLY A 240 3.84 14.32 -22.35
N SER A 241 3.44 14.14 -23.62
CA SER A 241 2.26 13.33 -23.98
C SER A 241 2.41 11.86 -23.54
N ASN A 242 3.61 11.30 -23.66
CA ASN A 242 3.87 9.92 -23.23
C ASN A 242 3.91 9.80 -21.70
N VAL A 243 4.48 10.80 -21.02
CA VAL A 243 4.60 10.84 -19.56
C VAL A 243 3.24 10.99 -18.89
N VAL A 244 2.37 11.86 -19.42
CA VAL A 244 0.97 12.01 -18.99
C VAL A 244 0.20 10.71 -19.22
N GLY A 245 0.40 10.05 -20.37
CA GLY A 245 -0.19 8.75 -20.65
C GLY A 245 0.28 7.65 -19.70
N MET A 246 1.52 7.70 -19.20
CA MET A 246 2.04 6.77 -18.20
C MET A 246 1.48 7.03 -16.81
N ALA A 247 1.42 8.29 -16.36
CA ALA A 247 0.81 8.64 -15.08
C ALA A 247 -0.69 8.27 -15.04
N GLN A 248 -1.40 8.43 -16.16
CA GLN A 248 -2.80 7.99 -16.28
C GLN A 248 -2.98 6.47 -16.16
N LYS A 249 -1.99 5.66 -16.56
CA LYS A 249 -2.07 4.19 -16.36
C LYS A 249 -2.10 3.81 -14.88
N LEU A 250 -1.59 4.67 -13.98
CA LEU A 250 -1.70 4.42 -12.54
C LEU A 250 -3.15 4.45 -12.06
N LEU A 251 -4.03 5.18 -12.76
CA LEU A 251 -5.47 5.18 -12.45
C LEU A 251 -6.11 3.80 -12.62
N LEU A 252 -5.53 2.92 -13.45
CA LEU A 252 -6.01 1.55 -13.63
C LEU A 252 -5.88 0.71 -12.35
N PHE A 253 -5.02 1.13 -11.40
CA PHE A 253 -4.83 0.47 -10.11
C PHE A 253 -5.77 1.01 -9.02
N TRP A 254 -6.65 1.97 -9.34
CA TRP A 254 -7.68 2.41 -8.42
C TRP A 254 -8.64 1.25 -8.12
N ARG A 255 -8.77 0.89 -6.84
CA ARG A 255 -9.57 -0.26 -6.38
C ARG A 255 -9.18 -1.61 -7.02
N LYS A 256 -8.00 -1.68 -7.64
CA LYS A 256 -7.42 -2.87 -8.29
C LYS A 256 -5.92 -2.90 -8.00
N PRO A 257 -5.52 -3.19 -6.76
CA PRO A 257 -4.12 -3.18 -6.38
C PRO A 257 -3.30 -4.16 -7.23
N ALA A 258 -2.20 -3.67 -7.80
CA ALA A 258 -1.25 -4.51 -8.50
C ALA A 258 -0.25 -5.09 -7.50
N ARG A 259 0.02 -6.40 -7.64
CA ARG A 259 0.95 -7.11 -6.77
C ARG A 259 2.03 -7.81 -7.57
N ARG A 260 3.27 -7.69 -7.13
CA ARG A 260 4.42 -8.40 -7.70
C ARG A 260 5.21 -9.08 -6.59
N CYS A 261 5.46 -10.38 -6.74
CA CYS A 261 6.26 -11.16 -5.80
C CYS A 261 7.49 -11.72 -6.52
N TRP A 262 8.66 -11.66 -5.88
CA TRP A 262 9.87 -12.28 -6.39
C TRP A 262 10.82 -12.68 -5.25
N TRP A 263 11.83 -13.47 -5.61
CA TRP A 263 12.88 -13.91 -4.71
C TRP A 263 14.23 -13.40 -5.18
N GLU A 264 15.08 -13.05 -4.23
CA GLU A 264 16.49 -12.72 -4.47
C GLU A 264 17.38 -13.30 -3.37
N GLY A 265 18.62 -13.63 -3.72
CA GLY A 265 19.65 -14.00 -2.77
C GLY A 265 20.63 -12.84 -2.62
N VAL A 266 20.91 -12.44 -1.38
CA VAL A 266 21.86 -11.38 -1.05
C VAL A 266 22.94 -11.90 -0.11
N GLU A 267 24.14 -11.32 -0.22
CA GLU A 267 25.23 -11.55 0.72
C GLU A 267 25.49 -10.25 1.50
N LEU A 268 25.26 -10.30 2.81
CA LEU A 268 25.50 -9.16 3.71
C LEU A 268 26.91 -9.26 4.28
N THR A 269 27.67 -8.16 4.24
CA THR A 269 29.06 -8.11 4.74
C THR A 269 29.19 -7.49 6.13
N ASP A 270 28.22 -6.67 6.55
CA ASP A 270 28.30 -5.85 7.77
C ASP A 270 27.25 -6.26 8.80
N VAL A 271 27.22 -7.56 9.14
CA VAL A 271 26.27 -8.12 10.10
C VAL A 271 26.94 -8.33 11.45
N GLU A 272 26.43 -7.63 12.47
CA GLU A 272 26.87 -7.76 13.85
C GLU A 272 26.83 -9.22 14.33
N GLY A 273 27.92 -9.69 14.93
CA GLY A 273 28.04 -11.07 15.44
C GLY A 273 28.36 -12.13 14.38
N VAL A 274 28.48 -11.78 13.10
CA VAL A 274 28.85 -12.73 12.03
C VAL A 274 30.21 -12.38 11.44
N GLN A 275 31.10 -13.37 11.33
CA GLN A 275 32.38 -13.21 10.64
C GLN A 275 32.19 -13.46 9.14
N GLY A 276 32.47 -12.45 8.32
CA GLY A 276 32.42 -12.55 6.86
C GLY A 276 31.02 -12.37 6.28
N ARG A 277 30.71 -13.11 5.22
CA ARG A 277 29.48 -12.94 4.44
C ARG A 277 28.34 -13.77 5.00
N LEU A 278 27.23 -13.11 5.31
CA LEU A 278 25.98 -13.77 5.69
C LEU A 278 25.07 -13.89 4.48
N LYS A 279 24.69 -15.13 4.13
CA LYS A 279 23.75 -15.40 3.04
C LYS A 279 22.33 -15.23 3.53
N VAL A 280 21.55 -14.43 2.80
CA VAL A 280 20.15 -14.19 3.11
C VAL A 280 19.32 -14.34 1.85
N TRP A 281 18.25 -15.10 1.93
CA TRP A 281 17.21 -15.13 0.90
C TRP A 281 16.12 -14.16 1.25
N ILE A 282 15.67 -13.39 0.28
CA ILE A 282 14.61 -12.41 0.45
C ILE A 282 13.46 -12.79 -0.49
N ARG A 283 12.26 -12.81 0.06
CA ARG A 283 11.02 -12.75 -0.71
C ARG A 283 10.47 -11.35 -0.59
N ARG A 284 10.37 -10.63 -1.71
CA ARG A 284 9.76 -9.31 -1.76
C ARG A 284 8.38 -9.41 -2.37
N VAL A 285 7.42 -8.74 -1.75
CA VAL A 285 6.10 -8.49 -2.30
C VAL A 285 5.91 -6.99 -2.37
N TRP A 286 5.72 -6.48 -3.58
CA TRP A 286 5.28 -5.11 -3.80
C TRP A 286 3.79 -5.08 -4.04
N THR A 287 3.12 -4.14 -3.39
CA THR A 287 1.73 -3.78 -3.65
C THR A 287 1.69 -2.32 -4.06
N LEU A 288 1.19 -2.08 -5.27
CA LEU A 288 0.90 -0.75 -5.78
C LEU A 288 -0.61 -0.56 -5.78
N GLU A 289 -1.06 0.43 -5.02
CA GLU A 289 -2.45 0.85 -4.96
C GLU A 289 -2.53 2.35 -5.23
N MET A 290 -3.71 2.81 -5.61
CA MET A 290 -3.97 4.23 -5.73
C MET A 290 -5.23 4.59 -4.94
N SER A 291 -5.09 5.59 -4.08
CA SER A 291 -6.20 6.20 -3.34
C SER A 291 -6.61 7.52 -4.00
N VAL A 292 -7.89 7.88 -3.88
CA VAL A 292 -8.42 9.16 -4.37
C VAL A 292 -9.13 9.84 -3.21
N ILE A 293 -8.76 11.09 -2.95
CA ILE A 293 -9.35 11.92 -1.89
C ILE A 293 -10.00 13.17 -2.48
N GLY A 294 -10.99 13.75 -1.79
CA GLY A 294 -11.82 14.84 -2.32
C GLY A 294 -13.12 14.38 -3.01
N LEU A 295 -13.57 13.15 -2.75
CA LEU A 295 -14.92 12.69 -3.14
C LEU A 295 -15.96 13.31 -2.19
N ARG A 296 -16.23 14.61 -2.33
CA ARG A 296 -17.39 15.26 -1.68
C ARG A 296 -18.48 15.53 -2.70
#